data_AF-A0A947CFG9-F1
#
_entry.id   AF-A0A947CFG9-F1
#
_cell.length_a   1.000
_cell.length_b   1.000
_cell.length_c   1.000
_cell.angle_alpha   90.00
_cell.angle_beta   90.00
_cell.angle_gamma   90.00
#
_symmetry.space_group_name_H-M   'P 1'
#
loop_
_entity.id
_entity.type
_entity.pdbx_description
1 polymer ?
#
loop_
_entity_poly.entity_id
_entity_poly.type
_entity_poly.pdbx_seq_one_letter_code
_entity_poly.pdbx_strand_id
1 'polypeptide(L)' 'MVLRNTLREHESPYDLRGDARAGLSSIPKILPSKYFYDARGSHLFEMITRLPEYYLTRA' A
#
# COMPACT_ATOMS: atom_id res chain seq x y z
N MET A 1 -19.62 21.50 20.51
CA MET A 1 -18.95 21.93 19.26
C MET A 1 -17.99 20.82 18.86
N VAL A 2 -18.45 19.93 17.99
CA VAL A 2 -17.67 18.76 17.55
C VAL A 2 -16.86 19.18 16.33
N LEU A 3 -15.55 19.31 16.47
CA LEU A 3 -14.62 19.26 15.35
C LEU A 3 -13.72 18.05 15.53
N ARG A 4 -14.17 16.95 14.92
CA ARG A 4 -13.36 15.79 14.57
C ARG A 4 -12.16 16.31 13.78
N ASN A 5 -10.95 16.20 14.30
CA ASN A 5 -9.77 16.14 13.44
C ASN A 5 -9.37 14.67 13.27
N THR A 6 -10.09 14.11 12.32
CA THR A 6 -9.93 12.89 11.55
C THR A 6 -8.46 12.46 11.39
N LEU A 7 -8.19 11.23 11.82
CA LEU A 7 -7.08 10.33 11.41
C LEU A 7 -5.65 10.82 11.67
N ARG A 8 -5.04 10.16 12.66
CA ARG A 8 -3.58 10.10 12.85
C ARG A 8 -2.97 9.61 11.54
N GLU A 9 -2.43 10.53 10.73
CA GLU A 9 -1.57 10.23 9.58
C GLU A 9 -0.50 9.26 10.09
N HIS A 10 -0.50 8.03 9.59
CA HIS A 10 0.56 7.09 9.88
C HIS A 10 1.79 7.64 9.14
N GLU A 11 2.70 8.34 9.83
CA GLU A 11 3.93 8.84 9.22
C GLU A 11 4.70 7.65 8.63
N SER A 12 4.56 7.48 7.32
CA SER A 12 5.29 6.48 6.56
C SER A 12 6.72 6.98 6.41
N PRO A 13 7.75 6.15 6.68
CA PRO A 13 9.13 6.52 6.44
C PRO A 13 9.46 6.66 4.93
N TYR A 14 8.47 6.51 4.05
CA TYR A 14 8.62 6.58 2.60
C TYR A 14 8.14 7.92 2.03
N ASP A 15 8.89 8.47 1.07
CA ASP A 15 8.46 9.63 0.27
C ASP A 15 7.52 9.20 -0.86
N LEU A 16 6.25 8.94 -0.51
CA LEU A 16 5.22 8.56 -1.47
C LEU A 16 5.08 9.59 -2.59
N ARG A 17 5.12 10.88 -2.27
CA ARG A 17 4.92 11.95 -3.25
C ARG A 17 6.07 12.02 -4.23
N GLY A 18 7.31 11.94 -3.76
CA GLY A 18 8.50 11.90 -4.59
C GLY A 18 8.53 10.68 -5.50
N ASP A 19 8.32 9.50 -4.93
CA ASP A 19 8.29 8.23 -5.68
C ASP A 19 7.18 8.22 -6.73
N ALA A 20 5.97 8.70 -6.38
CA ALA A 20 4.85 8.75 -7.31
C ALA A 20 5.10 9.74 -8.45
N ARG A 21 5.65 10.93 -8.15
CA ARG A 21 5.98 11.91 -9.19
C ARG A 21 7.02 11.37 -10.15
N ALA A 22 8.12 10.79 -9.65
CA ALA A 22 9.17 10.22 -10.49
C ALA A 22 8.64 9.05 -11.34
N GLY A 23 7.92 8.13 -10.72
CA GLY A 23 7.44 6.90 -11.33
C GLY A 23 6.30 7.07 -12.33
N LEU A 24 5.38 8.01 -12.11
CA LEU A 24 4.28 8.28 -13.04
C LEU A 24 4.72 9.16 -14.23
N SER A 25 5.80 9.91 -14.07
CA SER A 25 6.43 10.69 -15.15
C SER A 25 7.40 9.88 -16.02
N SER A 26 7.81 8.67 -15.63
CA SER A 26 8.71 7.82 -16.42
C SER A 26 7.99 7.08 -17.57
N ILE A 27 8.79 6.55 -18.50
CA ILE A 27 8.35 5.64 -19.57
C ILE A 27 9.32 4.45 -19.60
N PRO A 28 8.87 3.23 -19.21
CA PRO A 28 7.53 2.90 -18.72
C PRO A 28 7.24 3.49 -17.33
N LYS A 29 5.95 3.58 -16.96
CA LYS A 29 5.52 4.03 -15.63
C LYS A 29 5.77 2.93 -14.61
N ILE A 30 6.32 3.30 -13.45
CA ILE A 30 6.68 2.34 -12.39
C ILE A 30 6.28 2.92 -11.03
N LEU A 31 5.71 2.10 -10.15
CA LEU A 31 5.54 2.44 -8.74
C LEU A 31 6.09 1.30 -7.87
N PRO A 32 6.81 1.59 -6.78
CA PRO A 32 7.25 0.58 -5.83
C PRO A 32 6.07 -0.18 -5.20
N SER A 33 6.14 -1.51 -5.15
CA SER A 33 5.08 -2.36 -4.59
C SER A 33 4.87 -2.18 -3.08
N LYS A 34 5.83 -1.57 -2.36
CA LYS A 34 5.69 -1.24 -0.92
C LYS A 34 4.43 -0.41 -0.61
N TYR A 35 3.95 0.38 -1.58
CA TYR A 35 2.74 1.18 -1.44
C TYR A 35 1.43 0.37 -1.52
N PHE A 36 1.50 -0.92 -1.86
CA PHE A 36 0.34 -1.80 -1.77
C PHE A 36 -0.03 -2.17 -0.34
N TYR A 37 0.84 -1.98 0.64
CA TYR A 37 0.66 -2.55 1.99
C TYR A 37 0.30 -1.47 3.02
N ASP A 38 -0.71 -0.64 2.73
CA ASP A 38 -1.40 0.13 3.76
C ASP A 38 -2.29 -0.80 4.62
N ALA A 39 -3.07 -0.25 5.55
CA ALA A 39 -3.95 -1.06 6.41
C ALA A 39 -4.92 -1.93 5.59
N ARG A 40 -5.47 -1.40 4.50
CA ARG A 40 -6.43 -2.09 3.64
C ARG A 40 -5.74 -3.11 2.74
N GLY A 41 -4.62 -2.73 2.15
CA GLY A 41 -3.84 -3.58 1.26
C GLY A 41 -3.17 -4.75 2.00
N SER A 42 -2.77 -4.54 3.25
CA SER A 42 -2.32 -5.63 4.13
C SER A 42 -3.45 -6.61 4.41
N HIS A 43 -4.66 -6.14 4.72
CA HIS A 43 -5.82 -7.01 4.90
C HIS A 43 -6.18 -7.79 3.62
N LEU A 44 -6.10 -7.14 2.45
CA LEU A 44 -6.31 -7.81 1.16
C LEU A 44 -5.24 -8.89 0.93
N PHE A 45 -3.98 -8.61 1.25
CA PHE A 45 -2.91 -9.60 1.17
C PHE A 45 -3.21 -10.81 2.06
N GLU A 46 -3.61 -10.59 3.32
CA GLU A 46 -4.04 -11.68 4.21
C GLU A 46 -5.16 -12.53 3.60
N MET A 47 -6.15 -11.92 2.94
CA MET A 47 -7.19 -12.67 2.24
C MET A 47 -6.63 -13.47 1.05
N ILE A 48 -5.75 -12.86 0.25
CA ILE A 48 -5.10 -13.50 -0.89
C ILE A 48 -4.32 -14.75 -0.45
N THR A 49 -3.65 -14.71 0.70
CA THR A 49 -2.88 -15.86 1.22
C THR A 49 -3.74 -17.10 1.54
N ARG A 50 -5.07 -16.94 1.63
CA ARG A 50 -6.00 -18.03 1.91
C ARG A 50 -6.60 -18.64 0.64
N LEU A 51 -6.39 -18.03 -0.52
CA LEU A 51 -6.95 -18.48 -1.78
C LEU A 51 -6.36 -19.84 -2.19
N PRO A 52 -7.16 -20.77 -2.74
CA PRO A 52 -6.68 -22.06 -3.24
C PRO A 52 -5.66 -21.90 -4.38
N GLU A 53 -5.62 -20.77 -5.08
CA GLU A 53 -4.64 -20.48 -6.13
C GLU A 53 -3.30 -19.97 -5.59
N TYR A 54 -3.28 -19.37 -4.39
CA TYR A 54 -2.09 -18.76 -3.80
C TYR A 54 -1.32 -19.78 -2.93
N TYR A 55 -0.46 -20.57 -3.58
CA TYR A 55 0.21 -21.72 -2.94
C TYR A 55 1.39 -21.38 -2.03
N LEU A 56 1.93 -20.15 -2.11
CA LEU A 56 3.17 -19.75 -1.43
C LEU A 56 3.07 -19.76 0.11
N THR A 57 1.86 -19.67 0.66
CA THR A 57 1.63 -19.52 2.11
C THR A 57 1.18 -20.82 2.79
N ARG A 58 1.23 -21.95 2.08
CA ARG A 58 0.91 -23.29 2.59
C ARG A 58 2.21 -24.06 2.86
N ALA A 59 2.91 -23.72 3.94
CA ALA A 59 4.04 -24.48 4.47
C ALA A 59 3.59 -25.32 5.68
#